data_AF-A0A8D9M1H2-F1
#
_entry.id   AF-A0A8D9M1H2-F1
#
_cell.length_a   1.000
_cell.length_b   1.000
_cell.length_c   1.000
_cell.angle_alpha   90.00
_cell.angle_beta   90.00
_cell.angle_gamma   90.00
#
_symmetry.space_group_name_H-M   'P 1'
#
loop_
_entity.id
_entity.type
_entity.pdbx_description
1 polymer ?
#
loop_
_entity_poly.entity_id
_entity_poly.type
_entity_poly.pdbx_seq_one_letter_code
_entity_poly.pdbx_strand_id
1 'polypeptide(L)'
;MVLWLRKGDKNPKYFHVLVKRRRARNSITQLLNENGNMVENVERLVAIATSYFRKIIESSNPKDIVDALAKVSITIIGAIN
;
A
#
# COMPACT_ATOMS: atom_id res chain seq x y z
N MET A 1 -19.88 9.13 -15.05
CA MET A 1 -21.12 9.53 -14.34
C MET A 1 -21.60 8.39 -13.45
N VAL A 2 -21.17 8.46 -12.20
CA VAL A 2 -21.30 7.40 -11.22
C VAL A 2 -22.70 7.43 -10.58
N LEU A 3 -23.48 6.38 -10.79
CA LEU A 3 -24.89 6.30 -10.39
C LEU A 3 -25.11 6.30 -8.85
N TRP A 4 -24.03 6.12 -8.07
CA TRP A 4 -24.07 6.00 -6.60
C TRP A 4 -24.07 7.34 -5.85
N LEU A 5 -23.79 8.47 -6.52
CA LEU A 5 -23.84 9.79 -5.89
C LEU A 5 -25.27 10.36 -5.78
N ARG A 6 -26.21 9.88 -6.61
CA ARG A 6 -27.56 10.47 -6.72
C ARG A 6 -28.61 9.80 -5.83
N LYS A 7 -28.41 8.55 -5.46
CA LYS A 7 -29.19 7.87 -4.42
C LYS A 7 -28.26 7.74 -3.23
N GLY A 8 -28.60 8.37 -2.11
CA GLY A 8 -27.95 8.14 -0.82
C GLY A 8 -28.17 6.70 -0.36
N ASP A 9 -27.58 5.75 -1.09
CA ASP A 9 -27.69 4.32 -0.86
C ASP A 9 -26.43 3.91 -0.12
N LYS A 10 -26.57 3.83 1.20
CA LYS A 10 -25.68 3.07 2.07
C LYS A 10 -25.73 1.63 1.57
N ASN A 11 -24.94 1.30 0.55
CA ASN A 11 -24.70 -0.07 0.14
C ASN A 11 -23.34 -0.51 0.70
N PRO A 12 -23.26 -0.81 2.01
CA PRO A 12 -22.01 -1.23 2.65
C PRO A 12 -21.44 -2.47 1.95
N LYS A 13 -22.28 -3.32 1.33
CA LYS A 13 -21.82 -4.49 0.57
C LYS A 13 -20.91 -4.09 -0.60
N TYR A 14 -21.28 -3.07 -1.38
CA TYR A 14 -20.46 -2.62 -2.51
C TYR A 14 -19.13 -2.03 -2.02
N PHE A 15 -19.18 -1.19 -0.98
CA PHE A 15 -17.97 -0.62 -0.38
C PHE A 15 -17.07 -1.70 0.23
N HIS A 16 -17.63 -2.67 0.98
CA HIS A 16 -16.88 -3.79 1.54
C HIS A 16 -16.23 -4.65 0.46
N VAL A 17 -16.92 -4.92 -0.65
CA VAL A 17 -16.33 -5.66 -1.78
C VAL A 17 -15.18 -4.87 -2.42
N LEU A 18 -15.33 -3.56 -2.61
CA LEU A 18 -14.27 -2.71 -3.14
C LEU A 18 -13.06 -2.65 -2.20
N VAL A 19 -13.28 -2.45 -0.90
CA VAL A 19 -12.22 -2.43 0.12
C VAL A 19 -11.53 -3.79 0.19
N LYS A 20 -12.27 -4.90 0.15
CA LYS A 20 -11.70 -6.26 0.15
C LYS A 20 -10.85 -6.51 -1.09
N ARG A 21 -11.34 -6.16 -2.28
CA ARG A 21 -10.58 -6.26 -3.54
C ARG A 21 -9.31 -5.42 -3.49
N ARG A 22 -9.40 -4.20 -2.93
CA ARG A 22 -8.26 -3.32 -2.81
C ARG A 22 -7.22 -3.83 -1.81
N ARG A 23 -7.67 -4.32 -0.65
CA ARG A 23 -6.80 -4.91 0.36
C ARG A 23 -6.05 -6.12 -0.18
N ALA A 24 -6.73 -6.96 -0.97
CA ALA A 24 -6.10 -8.10 -1.64
C ALA A 24 -5.03 -7.65 -2.65
N ARG A 25 -5.32 -6.66 -3.50
CA ARG A 25 -4.36 -6.13 -4.48
C ARG A 25 -3.17 -5.41 -3.86
N ASN A 26 -3.37 -4.73 -2.74
CA ASN A 26 -2.34 -3.96 -2.06
C ASN A 26 -1.65 -4.76 -0.94
N SER A 27 -1.92 -6.06 -0.84
CA SER A 27 -1.27 -6.92 0.13
C SER A 27 0.15 -7.21 -0.32
N ILE A 28 1.12 -6.88 0.52
CA ILE A 28 2.51 -7.28 0.31
C ILE A 28 2.59 -8.76 0.72
N THR A 29 2.58 -9.66 -0.26
CA THR A 29 2.67 -11.10 -0.03
C THR A 29 4.11 -11.60 -0.09
N GLN A 30 4.99 -10.88 -0.77
CA GLN A 30 6.38 -11.25 -0.99
C GLN A 30 7.25 -10.00 -1.09
N LEU A 31 8.49 -10.07 -0.62
CA LEU A 31 9.50 -9.02 -0.76
C LEU A 31 10.83 -9.63 -1.18
N LEU A 32 11.57 -8.91 -2.02
CA LEU A 32 12.96 -9.23 -2.35
C LEU A 32 13.85 -8.68 -1.24
N ASN A 33 14.68 -9.54 -0.64
CA ASN A 33 15.65 -9.09 0.34
C ASN A 33 16.94 -8.57 -0.32
N GLU A 34 17.82 -7.95 0.48
CA GLU A 34 19.09 -7.38 0.00
C GLU A 34 20.05 -8.43 -0.60
N ASN A 35 19.86 -9.71 -0.25
CA ASN A 35 20.64 -10.84 -0.78
C ASN A 35 20.08 -11.37 -2.11
N GLY A 36 19.04 -10.73 -2.68
CA GLY A 36 18.40 -11.16 -3.92
C GLY A 36 17.43 -12.34 -3.76
N ASN A 37 17.09 -12.72 -2.53
CA ASN A 37 16.16 -13.82 -2.26
C ASN A 37 14.73 -13.31 -2.05
N MET A 38 13.77 -14.02 -2.65
CA MET A 38 12.35 -13.76 -2.46
C MET A 38 11.89 -14.34 -1.12
N VAL A 39 11.26 -13.50 -0.30
CA VAL A 39 10.80 -13.84 1.04
C VAL A 39 9.28 -13.74 1.07
N GLU A 40 8.61 -14.81 1.52
CA GLU A 40 7.14 -14.88 1.58
C GLU A 40 6.61 -15.04 3.02
N ASN A 41 7.51 -15.27 3.97
CA ASN A 41 7.14 -15.43 5.37
C ASN A 41 6.78 -14.08 5.99
N VAL A 42 5.56 -13.96 6.52
CA VAL A 42 5.00 -12.71 7.06
C VAL A 42 5.88 -12.08 8.15
N GLU A 43 6.43 -12.87 9.08
CA GLU A 43 7.31 -12.34 10.13
C GLU A 43 8.58 -11.73 9.53
N ARG A 44 9.16 -12.38 8.53
CA ARG A 44 10.33 -11.85 7.81
C ARG A 44 9.97 -10.64 6.95
N LEU A 45 8.79 -10.61 6.33
CA LEU A 45 8.30 -9.44 5.58
C LEU A 45 8.20 -8.22 6.49
N VAL A 46 7.64 -8.39 7.70
CA VAL A 46 7.56 -7.33 8.70
C VAL A 46 8.95 -6.86 9.09
N ALA A 47 9.87 -7.78 9.40
CA ALA A 47 11.24 -7.43 9.77
C ALA A 47 11.98 -6.63 8.67
N ILE A 48 11.85 -7.04 7.40
CA ILE A 48 12.44 -6.35 6.24
C ILE A 48 11.85 -4.95 6.11
N ALA A 49 10.52 -4.82 6.16
CA ALA A 49 9.85 -3.53 6.05
C ALA A 49 10.25 -2.58 7.20
N THR A 50 10.26 -3.07 8.44
CA THR A 50 10.66 -2.28 9.61
C THR A 50 12.11 -1.81 9.49
N SER A 51 13.04 -2.68 9.10
CA SER A 51 14.44 -2.31 8.90
C SER A 51 14.61 -1.25 7.82
N TYR A 52 13.93 -1.43 6.68
CA TYR A 52 13.96 -0.50 5.56
C TYR A 52 13.47 0.91 5.94
N PHE A 53 12.27 1.00 6.53
CA PHE A 53 11.72 2.29 6.93
C PHE A 53 12.49 2.94 8.07
N ARG A 54 13.01 2.14 9.02
CA ARG A 54 13.89 2.64 10.07
C ARG A 54 15.13 3.32 9.48
N LYS A 55 15.80 2.68 8.52
CA LYS A 55 16.97 3.25 7.84
C LYS A 55 16.65 4.56 7.13
N ILE A 56 15.47 4.67 6.51
CA ILE A 56 15.03 5.92 5.85
C ILE A 56 14.75 7.03 6.86
N ILE A 57 14.10 6.70 7.98
CA ILE A 57 13.74 7.69 9.01
C ILE A 57 14.97 8.17 9.78
N GLU A 58 15.92 7.27 10.04
CA GLU A 58 17.19 7.58 10.72
C GLU A 58 18.22 8.19 9.75
N SER A 59 18.03 8.11 8.43
CA SER A 59 18.92 8.79 7.48
C SER A 59 18.70 10.31 7.60
N SER A 60 19.78 11.04 7.85
CA SER A 60 19.74 12.50 8.00
C SER A 60 19.47 13.24 6.66
N ASN A 61 19.00 12.54 5.63
CA ASN A 61 18.91 13.02 4.25
C ASN A 61 17.45 12.97 3.73
N PRO A 62 16.75 14.12 3.62
CA PRO A 62 15.35 14.19 3.21
C PRO A 62 15.03 13.62 1.82
N LYS A 63 16.03 13.48 0.94
CA LYS A 63 15.85 12.98 -0.43
C LYS A 63 15.41 11.52 -0.48
N ASP A 64 15.87 10.70 0.48
CA ASP A 64 15.54 9.27 0.52
C ASP A 64 14.06 9.04 0.85
N ILE A 65 13.47 9.93 1.66
CA ILE A 65 12.05 9.89 2.03
C ILE A 65 11.16 10.23 0.83
N VAL A 66 11.53 11.25 0.06
CA VAL A 66 10.76 11.68 -1.12
C VAL A 66 10.74 10.58 -2.19
N ASP A 67 11.88 9.96 -2.47
CA ASP A 67 11.99 8.86 -3.42
C ASP A 67 11.25 7.60 -2.95
N ALA A 68 11.25 7.31 -1.65
CA ALA A 68 10.48 6.20 -1.07
C ALA A 68 8.97 6.43 -1.20
N LEU A 69 8.50 7.65 -0.95
CA LEU A 69 7.08 8.02 -1.09
C LEU A 69 6.63 7.99 -2.55
N ALA A 70 7.48 8.34 -3.50
CA ALA A 70 7.17 8.26 -4.93
C ALA A 70 6.91 6.83 -5.42
N LYS A 71 7.54 5.83 -4.78
CA LYS A 71 7.34 4.40 -5.09
C LYS A 71 6.03 3.85 -4.51
N VAL A 72 5.44 4.53 -3.54
CA VAL A 72 4.13 4.19 -2.98
C VAL A 72 3.07 4.95 -3.77
N SER A 73 2.16 4.23 -4.43
CA SER A 73 1.02 4.87 -5.10
C SER A 73 0.15 5.62 -4.07
N ILE A 74 0.26 6.95 -4.05
CA ILE A 74 -0.38 7.85 -3.09
C ILE A 74 -1.91 7.94 -3.33
N THR A 75 -2.40 7.44 -4.46
CA THR A 75 -3.80 7.59 -4.83
C THR A 75 -4.68 6.60 -4.08
N ILE A 76 -5.05 6.94 -2.84
CA ILE A 76 -6.11 6.25 -2.09
C ILE A 76 -7.48 6.45 -2.79
N ILE A 77 -7.59 7.34 -3.78
CA ILE A 77 -8.80 7.54 -4.58
C ILE A 77 -8.38 7.74 -6.03
N GLY A 78 -8.23 6.65 -6.79
CA GLY A 78 -8.12 6.76 -8.25
C GLY A 78 -9.29 7.60 -8.76
N ALA A 79 -8.99 8.58 -9.60
CA ALA A 79 -9.90 9.56 -10.17
C ALA A 79 -11.34 9.02 -10.28
N ILE A 80 -12.21 9.51 -9.39
CA ILE A 80 -13.64 9.23 -9.44
C ILE A 80 -14.16 9.88 -10.72
N ASN A 81 -14.65 9.06 -11.65
CA ASN A 81 -15.26 9.45 -12.93
C ASN A 81 -16.79 9.22 -12.87
#